data_AF-A0A8K0JV64-F1
#
_entry.id   AF-A0A8K0JV64-F1
#
_cell.length_a   1.000
_cell.length_b   1.000
_cell.length_c   1.000
_cell.angle_alpha   90.00
_cell.angle_beta   90.00
_cell.angle_gamma   90.00
#
_symmetry.space_group_name_H-M   'P 1'
#
loop_
_entity.id
_entity.type
_entity.pdbx_description
1 polymer ?
#
loop_
_entity_poly.entity_id
_entity_poly.type
_entity_poly.pdbx_seq_one_letter_code
_entity_poly.pdbx_strand_id
1 'polypeptide(L)'
;MSIQNLSSICPDKLFEECSVAEVQTTQLKLKVEVERKREELRTLVGERYRDLIEAADTISAMKNNSEKIITHIERMSTKCFELQEKHLVGFKLDTASSCMERNKNRKPYIMMGAQLKLLMDIPEKIWAAMDEEDYLLAAQLYLLARHINTSLQYSSGEEYIESKKVLQWFPVLTRQWNTISLFRNSILTGCREKLKIVDLNIETASSCLATDLLLEGCSLAVVEQMFLNLRMESLHQILEYDHQTSIKEQICLSLKLLAQTLHFRHACFIDENKDSDSPGNLVTKKLLAIVGGDAPRSIDLLNLQNDSIYNYIPEIIKQFQ
;
A
#
# COMPACT_ATOMS: atom_id res chain seq x y z
N MET A 1 56.40 -63.03 34.34
CA MET A 1 56.78 -61.75 33.70
C MET A 1 56.15 -61.66 32.33
N SER A 2 55.32 -60.65 32.12
CA SER A 2 54.63 -60.39 30.85
C SER A 2 55.65 -59.89 29.84
N ILE A 3 56.04 -60.74 28.89
CA ILE A 3 57.03 -60.39 27.86
C ILE A 3 56.35 -59.44 26.86
N GLN A 4 56.45 -58.14 27.09
CA GLN A 4 55.80 -57.11 26.27
C GLN A 4 56.58 -56.74 25.00
N ASN A 5 57.77 -57.29 24.76
CA ASN A 5 58.49 -57.08 23.50
C ASN A 5 59.32 -58.32 23.13
N LEU A 6 58.75 -59.20 22.30
CA LEU A 6 59.42 -60.42 21.81
C LEU A 6 60.51 -60.12 20.75
N SER A 7 60.54 -58.89 20.23
CA SER A 7 61.47 -58.42 19.18
C SER A 7 62.88 -58.09 19.70
N SER A 8 63.04 -57.85 21.00
CA SER A 8 64.31 -57.47 21.62
C SER A 8 64.98 -58.61 22.40
N ILE A 9 64.54 -59.86 22.20
CA ILE A 9 65.12 -61.02 22.87
C ILE A 9 66.38 -61.44 22.13
N CYS A 10 67.54 -61.29 22.78
CA CYS A 10 68.78 -61.87 22.28
C CYS A 10 68.66 -63.41 22.39
N PRO A 11 68.85 -64.15 21.29
CA PRO A 11 68.65 -65.60 21.28
C PRO A 11 69.56 -66.29 22.30
N ASP A 12 70.80 -65.82 22.45
CA ASP A 12 71.80 -66.42 23.35
C ASP A 12 71.37 -66.39 24.82
N LYS A 13 70.78 -65.26 25.29
CA LYS A 13 70.29 -65.13 26.67
C LYS A 13 69.04 -65.99 26.94
N LEU A 14 68.22 -66.20 25.90
CA LEU A 14 67.03 -67.05 26.00
C LEU A 14 67.40 -68.53 26.16
N PHE A 15 68.49 -68.98 25.54
CA PHE A 15 68.98 -70.35 25.67
C PHE A 15 69.76 -70.61 26.98
N GLU A 16 70.36 -69.58 27.58
CA GLU A 16 71.09 -69.69 28.86
C GLU A 16 70.16 -69.75 30.09
N GLU A 17 69.08 -68.96 30.10
CA GLU A 17 68.25 -68.76 31.30
C GLU A 17 66.94 -69.57 31.33
N CYS A 18 66.46 -70.09 30.19
CA CYS A 18 65.15 -70.74 30.09
C CYS A 18 65.23 -72.25 29.79
N SER A 19 64.23 -72.99 30.29
CA SER A 19 64.07 -74.42 29.98
C SER A 19 63.65 -74.63 28.51
N VAL A 20 64.04 -75.76 27.91
CA VAL A 20 63.71 -76.13 26.52
C VAL A 20 62.20 -76.01 26.23
N ALA A 21 61.34 -76.32 27.20
CA ALA A 21 59.90 -76.19 27.06
C ALA A 21 59.45 -74.73 26.95
N GLU A 22 60.05 -73.82 27.70
CA GLU A 22 59.74 -72.38 27.68
C GLU A 22 60.19 -71.74 26.37
N VAL A 23 61.35 -72.17 25.84
CA VAL A 23 61.85 -71.78 24.51
C VAL A 23 60.87 -72.21 23.40
N GLN A 24 60.29 -73.41 23.48
CA GLN A 24 59.28 -73.84 22.51
C GLN A 24 58.01 -72.99 22.60
N THR A 25 57.56 -72.62 23.79
CA THR A 25 56.37 -71.75 23.94
C THR A 25 56.62 -70.32 23.42
N THR A 26 57.82 -69.76 23.63
CA THR A 26 58.19 -68.45 23.10
C THR A 26 58.35 -68.48 21.58
N GLN A 27 58.89 -69.55 21.00
CA GLN A 27 58.92 -69.77 19.56
C GLN A 27 57.50 -69.79 18.96
N LEU A 28 56.57 -70.52 19.57
CA LEU A 28 55.18 -70.58 19.10
C LEU A 28 54.51 -69.20 19.17
N LYS A 29 54.72 -68.46 20.27
CA LYS A 29 54.21 -67.08 20.41
C LYS A 29 54.80 -66.14 19.36
N LEU A 30 56.10 -66.26 19.06
CA LEU A 30 56.75 -65.46 18.03
C LEU A 30 56.18 -65.76 16.65
N LYS A 31 55.96 -67.04 16.32
CA LYS A 31 55.34 -67.43 15.03
C LYS A 31 53.94 -66.83 14.88
N VAL A 32 53.12 -66.86 15.94
CA VAL A 32 51.78 -66.25 15.91
C VAL A 32 51.87 -64.74 15.72
N GLU A 33 52.79 -64.07 16.41
CA GLU A 33 52.96 -62.62 16.29
C GLU A 33 53.50 -62.20 14.91
N VAL A 34 54.39 -63.00 14.31
CA VAL A 34 54.89 -62.79 12.95
C VAL A 34 53.74 -62.91 11.94
N GLU A 35 52.91 -63.95 12.03
CA GLU A 35 51.76 -64.10 11.14
C GLU A 35 50.73 -62.98 11.35
N ARG A 36 50.51 -62.55 12.59
CA ARG A 36 49.65 -61.39 12.90
C ARG A 36 50.17 -60.11 12.25
N LYS A 37 51.47 -59.82 12.42
CA LYS A 37 52.12 -58.63 11.82
C LYS A 37 52.12 -58.69 10.29
N ARG A 38 52.27 -59.88 9.72
CA ARG A 38 52.18 -60.10 8.28
C ARG A 38 50.78 -59.79 7.76
N GLU A 39 49.75 -60.23 8.47
CA GLU A 39 48.36 -59.92 8.11
C GLU A 39 48.02 -58.44 8.31
N GLU A 40 48.49 -57.80 9.40
CA GLU A 40 48.37 -56.34 9.61
C GLU A 40 49.03 -55.53 8.50
N LEU A 41 50.21 -55.93 8.03
CA LEU A 41 50.86 -55.27 6.90
C LEU A 41 50.06 -55.48 5.61
N ARG A 42 49.50 -56.68 5.41
CA ARG A 42 48.67 -56.97 4.23
C ARG A 42 47.40 -56.13 4.21
N THR A 43 46.74 -55.96 5.35
CA THR A 43 45.55 -55.11 5.45
C THR A 43 45.90 -53.63 5.32
N LEU A 44 46.89 -53.13 6.07
CA LEU A 44 47.23 -51.70 6.07
C LEU A 44 47.78 -51.23 4.72
N VAL A 45 48.62 -52.05 4.08
CA VAL A 45 49.15 -51.75 2.74
C VAL A 45 48.06 -51.96 1.67
N GLY A 46 47.23 -52.99 1.81
CA GLY A 46 46.13 -53.27 0.89
C GLY A 46 45.05 -52.18 0.89
N GLU A 47 44.68 -51.68 2.08
CA GLU A 47 43.74 -50.57 2.24
C GLU A 47 44.31 -49.28 1.66
N ARG A 48 45.56 -48.92 1.97
CA ARG A 48 46.18 -47.72 1.37
C ARG A 48 46.27 -47.78 -0.15
N TYR A 49 46.60 -48.94 -0.74
CA TYR A 49 46.62 -49.08 -2.19
C TYR A 49 45.20 -49.00 -2.79
N ARG A 50 44.20 -49.61 -2.13
CA ARG A 50 42.80 -49.51 -2.56
C ARG A 50 42.32 -48.06 -2.54
N ASP A 51 42.57 -47.33 -1.45
CA ASP A 51 42.17 -45.94 -1.29
C ASP A 51 42.88 -45.04 -2.32
N LEU A 52 44.16 -45.32 -2.65
CA LEU A 52 44.89 -44.60 -3.68
C LEU A 52 44.30 -44.84 -5.08
N ILE A 53 43.89 -46.07 -5.38
CA ILE A 53 43.23 -46.44 -6.64
C ILE A 53 41.85 -45.79 -6.72
N GLU A 54 41.06 -45.84 -5.64
CA GLU A 54 39.74 -45.21 -5.59
C GLU A 54 39.85 -43.68 -5.72
N ALA A 55 40.84 -43.06 -5.08
CA ALA A 55 41.14 -41.65 -5.28
C ALA A 55 41.51 -41.33 -6.73
N ALA A 56 42.31 -42.18 -7.39
CA ALA A 56 42.66 -42.01 -8.79
C ALA A 56 41.42 -42.16 -9.71
N ASP A 57 40.55 -43.14 -9.44
CA ASP A 57 39.33 -43.38 -10.20
C ASP A 57 38.32 -42.24 -10.02
N THR A 58 38.17 -41.71 -8.80
CA THR A 58 37.30 -40.56 -8.53
C THR A 58 37.81 -39.28 -9.20
N ILE A 59 39.13 -39.06 -9.25
CA ILE A 59 39.73 -37.94 -10.02
C ILE A 59 39.47 -38.12 -11.53
N SER A 60 39.61 -39.34 -12.04
CA SER A 60 39.31 -39.67 -13.45
C SER A 60 37.83 -39.45 -13.78
N ALA A 61 36.92 -39.89 -12.90
CA ALA A 61 35.49 -39.66 -13.03
C ALA A 61 35.13 -38.17 -12.97
N MET A 62 35.76 -37.41 -12.05
CA MET A 62 35.58 -35.96 -11.94
C MET A 62 36.01 -35.27 -13.24
N LYS A 63 37.17 -35.62 -13.80
CA LYS A 63 37.64 -35.10 -15.09
C LYS A 63 36.63 -35.35 -16.21
N ASN A 64 36.14 -36.58 -16.36
CA ASN A 64 35.16 -36.95 -17.38
C ASN A 64 33.83 -36.20 -17.21
N ASN A 65 33.41 -35.99 -15.97
CA ASN A 65 32.19 -35.23 -15.67
C ASN A 65 32.36 -33.73 -15.98
N SER A 66 33.51 -33.15 -15.67
CA SER A 66 33.82 -31.76 -16.04
C SER A 66 33.81 -31.56 -17.55
N GLU A 67 34.39 -32.48 -18.32
CA GLU A 67 34.36 -32.44 -19.79
C GLU A 67 32.93 -32.50 -20.32
N LYS A 68 32.09 -33.39 -19.78
CA LYS A 68 30.65 -33.45 -20.12
C LYS A 68 29.92 -32.15 -19.80
N ILE A 69 30.20 -31.52 -18.66
CA ILE A 69 29.59 -30.23 -18.29
C ILE A 69 29.97 -29.14 -19.31
N ILE A 70 31.24 -29.08 -19.70
CA ILE A 70 31.72 -28.12 -20.70
C ILE A 70 30.97 -28.33 -22.03
N THR A 71 30.89 -29.55 -22.53
CA THR A 71 30.14 -29.84 -23.77
C THR A 71 28.65 -29.49 -23.67
N HIS A 72 28.03 -29.64 -22.49
CA HIS A 72 26.64 -29.25 -22.27
C HIS A 72 26.44 -27.74 -22.28
N ILE A 73 27.37 -26.97 -21.70
CA ILE A 73 27.36 -25.50 -21.72
C ILE A 73 27.57 -25.00 -23.15
N GLU A 74 28.53 -25.56 -23.88
CA GLU A 74 28.76 -25.22 -25.28
C GLU A 74 27.50 -25.47 -26.11
N ARG A 75 26.89 -26.66 -25.99
CA ARG A 75 25.63 -26.99 -26.66
C ARG A 75 24.49 -26.06 -26.27
N MET A 76 24.40 -25.64 -25.01
CA MET A 76 23.39 -24.67 -24.57
C MET A 76 23.63 -23.31 -25.22
N SER A 77 24.88 -22.84 -25.26
CA SER A 77 25.25 -21.57 -25.89
C SER A 77 24.90 -21.57 -27.38
N THR A 78 25.20 -22.66 -28.10
CA THR A 78 24.86 -22.80 -29.52
C THR A 78 23.36 -22.79 -29.72
N LYS A 79 22.58 -23.51 -28.89
CA LYS A 79 21.12 -23.49 -28.98
C LYS A 79 20.54 -22.11 -28.67
N CYS A 80 21.08 -21.39 -27.69
CA CYS A 80 20.68 -20.01 -27.41
C CYS A 80 20.99 -19.09 -28.58
N PHE A 81 22.14 -19.25 -29.23
CA PHE A 81 22.51 -18.49 -30.42
C PHE A 81 21.60 -18.81 -31.62
N GLU A 82 21.33 -20.09 -31.89
CA GLU A 82 20.37 -20.52 -32.91
C GLU A 82 18.95 -20.01 -32.63
N LEU A 83 18.52 -20.01 -31.37
CA LEU A 83 17.22 -19.46 -30.97
C LEU A 83 17.20 -17.94 -31.18
N GLN A 84 18.27 -17.23 -30.82
CA GLN A 84 18.38 -15.80 -31.05
C GLN A 84 18.31 -15.48 -32.55
N GLU A 85 19.06 -16.20 -33.38
CA GLU A 85 19.05 -16.05 -34.83
C GLU A 85 17.66 -16.36 -35.44
N LYS A 86 17.02 -17.45 -35.01
CA LYS A 86 15.66 -17.81 -35.44
C LYS A 86 14.59 -16.84 -34.93
N HIS A 87 14.75 -16.25 -33.75
CA HIS A 87 13.81 -15.28 -33.19
C HIS A 87 13.93 -13.90 -33.84
N LEU A 88 15.12 -13.53 -34.38
CA LEU A 88 15.30 -12.33 -35.19
C LEU A 88 14.69 -12.45 -36.59
N VAL A 89 14.55 -13.67 -37.14
CA VAL A 89 13.99 -13.90 -38.49
C VAL A 89 12.51 -14.36 -38.44
N GLY A 90 12.08 -15.05 -37.39
CA GLY A 90 10.74 -15.64 -37.26
C GLY A 90 9.67 -14.75 -36.60
N PHE A 91 10.06 -13.63 -35.98
CA PHE A 91 9.14 -12.59 -35.49
C PHE A 91 9.06 -11.40 -36.45
N LYS A 92 8.85 -11.65 -37.75
CA LYS A 92 8.02 -10.73 -38.54
C LYS A 92 6.57 -11.01 -38.16
N LEU A 93 6.24 -10.51 -36.99
CA LEU A 93 4.92 -10.54 -36.40
C LEU A 93 4.07 -9.56 -37.24
N ASP A 94 3.01 -10.05 -37.89
CA ASP A 94 1.94 -9.24 -38.52
C ASP A 94 1.15 -8.42 -37.46
N THR A 95 1.85 -7.74 -36.55
CA THR A 95 1.30 -7.11 -35.34
C THR A 95 1.78 -5.68 -35.14
N ALA A 96 2.21 -4.99 -36.20
CA ALA A 96 2.26 -3.54 -36.11
C ALA A 96 0.83 -2.95 -36.00
N SER A 97 -0.18 -3.59 -36.61
CA SER A 97 -1.58 -3.17 -36.57
C SER A 97 -2.37 -3.69 -35.37
N SER A 98 -2.18 -4.95 -34.95
CA SER A 98 -3.02 -5.59 -33.91
C SER A 98 -2.58 -5.33 -32.45
N CYS A 99 -1.34 -4.92 -32.20
CA CYS A 99 -0.89 -4.52 -30.86
C CYS A 99 -1.42 -3.14 -30.44
N MET A 100 -1.64 -2.22 -31.38
CA MET A 100 -2.24 -0.91 -31.07
C MET A 100 -3.72 -1.04 -30.67
N GLU A 101 -4.47 -1.94 -31.30
CA GLU A 101 -5.88 -2.18 -30.97
C GLU A 101 -6.08 -2.81 -29.58
N ARG A 102 -5.24 -3.79 -29.20
CA ARG A 102 -5.30 -4.39 -27.85
C ARG A 102 -4.97 -3.41 -26.73
N ASN A 103 -4.06 -2.46 -26.96
CA ASN A 103 -3.78 -1.40 -25.99
C ASN A 103 -4.90 -0.37 -25.92
N LYS A 104 -5.60 -0.08 -27.02
CA LYS A 104 -6.78 0.82 -27.02
C LYS A 104 -7.91 0.24 -26.17
N ASN A 105 -8.14 -1.07 -26.24
CA ASN A 105 -9.22 -1.74 -25.49
C ASN A 105 -8.92 -1.93 -23.99
N ARG A 106 -7.66 -1.84 -23.54
CA ARG A 106 -7.31 -1.96 -22.10
C ARG A 106 -7.38 -0.64 -21.34
N LYS A 107 -7.13 0.48 -22.02
CA LYS A 107 -7.20 1.83 -21.43
C LYS A 107 -8.52 2.12 -20.70
N PRO A 108 -9.72 1.83 -21.27
CA PRO A 108 -10.97 2.12 -20.56
C PRO A 108 -11.15 1.26 -19.29
N TYR A 109 -10.67 0.01 -19.27
CA TYR A 109 -10.73 -0.81 -18.06
C TYR A 109 -9.76 -0.34 -16.97
N ILE A 110 -8.56 0.11 -17.35
CA ILE A 110 -7.57 0.65 -16.41
C ILE A 110 -8.06 2.00 -15.85
N MET A 111 -8.62 2.85 -16.70
CA MET A 111 -9.26 4.12 -16.35
C MET A 111 -10.45 3.92 -15.42
N MET A 112 -11.30 2.94 -15.71
CA MET A 112 -12.40 2.53 -14.83
C MET A 112 -11.90 2.03 -13.47
N GLY A 113 -10.86 1.19 -13.47
CA GLY A 113 -10.22 0.70 -12.24
C GLY A 113 -9.64 1.82 -11.39
N ALA A 114 -9.04 2.83 -12.03
CA ALA A 114 -8.56 4.04 -11.38
C ALA A 114 -9.68 4.85 -10.72
N GLN A 115 -10.80 5.08 -11.43
CA GLN A 115 -11.96 5.77 -10.88
C GLN A 115 -12.61 5.00 -9.72
N LEU A 116 -12.68 3.68 -9.83
CA LEU A 116 -13.20 2.82 -8.77
C LEU A 116 -12.30 2.87 -7.54
N LYS A 117 -10.98 2.75 -7.71
CA LYS A 117 -10.03 2.87 -6.59
C LYS A 117 -10.16 4.22 -5.90
N LEU A 118 -10.21 5.31 -6.67
CA LEU A 118 -10.42 6.65 -6.13
C LEU A 118 -11.70 6.74 -5.28
N LEU A 119 -12.81 6.20 -5.77
CA LEU A 119 -14.07 6.21 -5.02
C LEU A 119 -14.03 5.37 -3.73
N MET A 120 -13.22 4.32 -3.69
CA MET A 120 -13.02 3.51 -2.48
C MET A 120 -12.18 4.25 -1.43
N ASP A 121 -11.26 5.12 -1.85
CA ASP A 121 -10.36 5.85 -0.95
C ASP A 121 -11.03 7.13 -0.39
N ILE A 122 -12.01 7.72 -1.08
CA ILE A 122 -12.68 8.97 -0.66
C ILE A 122 -13.36 8.89 0.73
N PRO A 123 -14.11 7.83 1.09
CA PRO A 123 -14.74 7.73 2.41
C PRO A 123 -13.76 7.92 3.58
N GLU A 124 -12.56 7.35 3.49
CA GLU A 124 -11.52 7.50 4.52
C GLU A 124 -11.05 8.95 4.63
N LYS A 125 -10.88 9.62 3.49
CA LYS A 125 -10.49 11.03 3.44
C LYS A 125 -11.59 11.97 3.95
N ILE A 126 -12.86 11.65 3.68
CA ILE A 126 -13.99 12.40 4.23
C ILE A 126 -14.02 12.30 5.76
N TRP A 127 -13.81 11.10 6.31
CA TRP A 127 -13.73 10.91 7.75
C TRP A 127 -12.55 11.69 8.37
N ALA A 128 -11.36 11.59 7.78
CA ALA A 128 -10.19 12.34 8.26
C ALA A 128 -10.46 13.86 8.26
N ALA A 129 -11.05 14.40 7.19
CA ALA A 129 -11.43 15.80 7.13
C ALA A 129 -12.52 16.19 8.14
N MET A 130 -13.43 15.27 8.46
CA MET A 130 -14.45 15.47 9.49
C MET A 130 -13.83 15.48 10.90
N ASP A 131 -12.81 14.65 11.15
CA ASP A 131 -12.06 14.61 12.41
C ASP A 131 -11.18 15.85 12.61
N GLU A 132 -10.61 16.40 11.52
CA GLU A 132 -9.86 17.66 11.53
C GLU A 132 -10.75 18.92 11.62
N GLU A 133 -12.08 18.74 11.65
CA GLU A 133 -13.11 19.79 11.68
C GLU A 133 -13.18 20.68 10.42
N ASP A 134 -12.56 20.24 9.33
CA ASP A 134 -12.56 20.92 8.03
C ASP A 134 -13.71 20.43 7.13
N TYR A 135 -14.93 20.84 7.48
CA TYR A 135 -16.15 20.43 6.76
C TYR A 135 -16.20 20.89 5.30
N LEU A 136 -15.49 21.97 4.97
CA LEU A 136 -15.40 22.50 3.60
C LEU A 136 -14.68 21.52 2.67
N LEU A 137 -13.57 20.96 3.13
CA LEU A 137 -12.83 19.94 2.42
C LEU A 137 -13.67 18.65 2.29
N ALA A 138 -14.33 18.25 3.38
CA ALA A 138 -15.21 17.08 3.37
C ALA A 138 -16.34 17.21 2.34
N ALA A 139 -16.94 18.40 2.20
CA ALA A 139 -17.98 18.68 1.22
C ALA A 139 -17.47 18.66 -0.23
N GLN A 140 -16.27 19.18 -0.49
CA GLN A 140 -15.63 19.09 -1.80
C GLN A 140 -15.35 17.63 -2.19
N LEU A 141 -14.79 16.84 -1.27
CA LEU A 141 -14.54 15.41 -1.49
C LEU A 141 -15.84 14.63 -1.74
N TYR A 142 -16.92 14.97 -1.03
CA TYR A 142 -18.24 14.39 -1.27
C TYR A 142 -18.78 14.75 -2.67
N LEU A 143 -18.66 16.01 -3.09
CA LEU A 143 -19.08 16.44 -4.43
C LEU A 143 -18.25 15.76 -5.52
N LEU A 144 -16.95 15.59 -5.31
CA LEU A 144 -16.07 14.82 -6.19
C LEU A 144 -16.50 13.35 -6.29
N ALA A 145 -16.78 12.68 -5.15
CA ALA A 145 -17.31 11.32 -5.16
C ALA A 145 -18.62 11.22 -5.94
N ARG A 146 -19.51 12.21 -5.78
CA ARG A 146 -20.77 12.30 -6.54
C ARG A 146 -20.53 12.45 -8.02
N HIS A 147 -19.59 13.30 -8.40
CA HIS A 147 -19.23 13.52 -9.78
C HIS A 147 -18.60 12.25 -10.40
N ILE A 148 -17.73 11.55 -9.68
CA ILE A 148 -17.14 10.27 -10.12
C ILE A 148 -18.23 9.21 -10.28
N ASN A 149 -19.10 9.02 -9.29
CA ASN A 149 -20.16 8.03 -9.38
C ASN A 149 -21.14 8.34 -10.53
N THR A 150 -21.45 9.61 -10.75
CA THR A 150 -22.24 10.07 -11.90
C THR A 150 -21.48 9.78 -13.20
N SER A 151 -20.19 10.12 -13.27
CA SER A 151 -19.34 9.81 -14.42
C SER A 151 -19.29 8.31 -14.72
N LEU A 152 -19.19 7.45 -13.71
CA LEU A 152 -19.21 5.98 -13.85
C LEU A 152 -20.56 5.43 -14.33
N GLN A 153 -21.67 6.09 -13.98
CA GLN A 153 -23.02 5.71 -14.41
C GLN A 153 -23.34 6.22 -15.83
N TYR A 154 -22.82 7.40 -16.18
CA TYR A 154 -23.08 8.11 -17.45
C TYR A 154 -21.94 8.00 -18.46
N SER A 155 -20.85 7.29 -18.17
CA SER A 155 -19.83 6.89 -19.15
C SER A 155 -20.41 5.85 -20.11
N SER A 156 -21.36 6.32 -20.93
CA SER A 156 -22.07 5.62 -22.00
C SER A 156 -21.64 6.15 -23.38
N GLY A 157 -20.80 7.19 -23.43
CA GLY A 157 -20.20 7.73 -24.65
C GLY A 157 -18.85 7.11 -24.91
N GLU A 158 -18.84 5.92 -25.52
CA GLU A 158 -17.80 5.31 -26.38
C GLU A 158 -17.93 3.77 -26.30
N GLU A 159 -18.91 3.24 -27.05
CA GLU A 159 -19.06 1.88 -27.66
C GLU A 159 -18.59 0.57 -26.97
N TYR A 160 -17.96 0.56 -25.80
CA TYR A 160 -17.25 -0.62 -25.31
C TYR A 160 -17.64 -1.11 -23.91
N ILE A 161 -18.33 -0.33 -23.08
CA ILE A 161 -18.73 -0.78 -21.74
C ILE A 161 -20.16 -0.31 -21.42
N GLU A 162 -21.12 -1.23 -21.50
CA GLU A 162 -22.47 -0.98 -20.99
C GLU A 162 -22.39 -0.75 -19.48
N SER A 163 -22.91 0.39 -18.99
CA SER A 163 -23.00 0.72 -17.55
C SER A 163 -23.67 -0.39 -16.71
N LYS A 164 -24.53 -1.22 -17.34
CA LYS A 164 -25.10 -2.43 -16.74
C LYS A 164 -24.05 -3.51 -16.39
N LYS A 165 -22.99 -3.67 -17.19
CA LYS A 165 -21.90 -4.63 -16.93
C LYS A 165 -21.01 -4.14 -15.78
N VAL A 166 -20.80 -2.83 -15.65
CA VAL A 166 -20.08 -2.23 -14.51
C VAL A 166 -20.78 -2.52 -13.19
N LEU A 167 -22.09 -2.26 -13.11
CA LEU A 167 -22.90 -2.55 -11.93
C LEU A 167 -22.95 -4.05 -11.61
N GLN A 168 -22.94 -4.90 -12.64
CA GLN A 168 -22.86 -6.35 -12.48
C GLN A 168 -21.49 -6.83 -12.00
N TRP A 169 -20.41 -6.21 -12.47
CA TRP A 169 -19.03 -6.56 -12.08
C TRP A 169 -18.67 -6.03 -10.69
N PHE A 170 -19.24 -4.90 -10.30
CA PHE A 170 -18.94 -4.25 -9.02
C PHE A 170 -20.23 -3.85 -8.28
N PRO A 171 -21.01 -4.83 -7.75
CA PRO A 171 -22.13 -4.54 -6.85
C PRO A 171 -21.69 -3.88 -5.52
N VAL A 172 -20.39 -3.90 -5.24
CA VAL A 172 -19.78 -3.16 -4.13
C VAL A 172 -19.92 -1.65 -4.33
N LEU A 173 -19.96 -1.16 -5.58
CA LEU A 173 -20.06 0.26 -5.91
C LEU A 173 -21.34 0.90 -5.37
N THR A 174 -22.50 0.23 -5.54
CA THR A 174 -23.79 0.72 -5.02
C THR A 174 -23.82 0.69 -3.50
N ARG A 175 -23.22 -0.31 -2.87
CA ARG A 175 -23.12 -0.37 -1.40
C ARG A 175 -22.26 0.77 -0.86
N GLN A 176 -21.11 1.03 -1.47
CA GLN A 176 -20.22 2.11 -1.05
C GLN A 176 -20.81 3.49 -1.32
N TRP A 177 -21.48 3.66 -2.45
CA TRP A 177 -22.21 4.90 -2.74
C TRP A 177 -23.32 5.18 -1.71
N ASN A 178 -24.03 4.15 -1.26
CA ASN A 178 -25.04 4.31 -0.21
C ASN A 178 -24.39 4.81 1.09
N THR A 179 -23.23 4.27 1.49
CA THR A 179 -22.46 4.80 2.63
C THR A 179 -22.04 6.25 2.40
N ILE A 180 -21.53 6.56 1.20
CA ILE A 180 -21.10 7.92 0.85
C ILE A 180 -22.28 8.91 0.93
N SER A 181 -23.46 8.50 0.49
CA SER A 181 -24.66 9.35 0.52
C SER A 181 -25.07 9.76 1.94
N LEU A 182 -24.74 8.96 2.96
CA LEU A 182 -24.99 9.27 4.36
C LEU A 182 -24.06 10.36 4.89
N PHE A 183 -22.84 10.49 4.34
CA PHE A 183 -21.91 11.56 4.74
C PHE A 183 -22.47 12.94 4.50
N ARG A 184 -23.31 13.13 3.48
CA ARG A 184 -23.96 14.43 3.25
C ARG A 184 -24.68 14.92 4.49
N ASN A 185 -25.47 14.05 5.11
CA ASN A 185 -26.23 14.42 6.30
C ASN A 185 -25.31 14.57 7.51
N SER A 186 -24.30 13.70 7.65
CA SER A 186 -23.31 13.77 8.73
C SER A 186 -22.48 15.07 8.71
N ILE A 187 -22.06 15.51 7.53
CA ILE A 187 -21.33 16.76 7.32
C ILE A 187 -22.25 17.96 7.67
N LEU A 188 -23.50 17.95 7.20
CA LEU A 188 -24.48 19.00 7.53
C LEU A 188 -24.78 19.05 9.03
N THR A 189 -24.96 17.91 9.71
CA THR A 189 -25.16 17.91 11.16
C THR A 189 -23.93 18.42 11.90
N GLY A 190 -22.73 18.02 11.50
CA GLY A 190 -21.48 18.52 12.07
C GLY A 190 -21.30 20.04 11.88
N CYS A 191 -21.59 20.56 10.68
CA CYS A 191 -21.56 22.00 10.39
C CYS A 191 -22.53 22.75 11.31
N ARG A 192 -23.77 22.26 11.44
CA ARG A 192 -24.80 22.88 12.27
C ARG A 192 -24.44 22.86 13.75
N GLU A 193 -23.88 21.77 14.25
CA GLU A 193 -23.39 21.68 15.63
C GLU A 193 -22.25 22.66 15.89
N LYS A 194 -21.31 22.81 14.95
CA LYS A 194 -20.22 23.79 15.06
C LYS A 194 -20.72 25.22 15.03
N LEU A 195 -21.71 25.52 14.18
CA LEU A 195 -22.34 26.84 14.13
C LEU A 195 -23.13 27.16 15.40
N LYS A 196 -23.53 26.16 16.20
CA LYS A 196 -24.18 26.35 17.51
C LYS A 196 -23.22 26.75 18.63
N ILE A 197 -21.91 26.52 18.47
CA ILE A 197 -20.89 26.84 19.48
C ILE A 197 -20.71 28.35 19.62
N VAL A 198 -20.49 28.79 20.87
CA VAL A 198 -20.34 30.20 21.26
C VAL A 198 -19.03 30.77 20.69
N ASP A 199 -17.89 30.14 20.97
CA ASP A 199 -16.58 30.63 20.51
C ASP A 199 -16.21 30.05 19.14
N LEU A 200 -16.48 30.81 18.08
CA LEU A 200 -16.16 30.41 16.71
C LEU A 200 -15.24 31.43 16.03
N ASN A 201 -14.32 30.96 15.20
CA ASN A 201 -13.53 31.84 14.34
C ASN A 201 -14.37 32.26 13.13
N ILE A 202 -14.18 33.48 12.63
CA ILE A 202 -14.90 34.00 11.45
C ILE A 202 -14.60 33.13 10.21
N GLU A 203 -13.39 32.60 10.14
CA GLU A 203 -12.98 31.72 9.05
C GLU A 203 -13.66 30.35 9.10
N THR A 204 -13.75 29.70 10.26
CA THR A 204 -14.43 28.41 10.37
C THR A 204 -15.94 28.57 10.19
N ALA A 205 -16.52 29.65 10.71
CA ALA A 205 -17.92 30.00 10.49
C ALA A 205 -18.25 30.18 9.00
N SER A 206 -17.41 30.92 8.26
CA SER A 206 -17.60 31.13 6.83
C SER A 206 -17.39 29.85 6.02
N SER A 207 -16.46 28.98 6.41
CA SER A 207 -16.26 27.67 5.79
C SER A 207 -17.46 26.73 6.02
N CYS A 208 -18.03 26.69 7.22
CA CYS A 208 -19.24 25.90 7.51
C CYS A 208 -20.47 26.43 6.75
N LEU A 209 -20.67 27.76 6.70
CA LEU A 209 -21.76 28.36 5.92
C LEU A 209 -21.59 28.14 4.42
N ALA A 210 -20.34 28.19 3.90
CA ALA A 210 -20.05 27.83 2.53
C ALA A 210 -20.34 26.34 2.24
N THR A 211 -20.06 25.47 3.21
CA THR A 211 -20.35 24.02 3.12
C THR A 211 -21.84 23.75 3.05
N ASP A 212 -22.63 24.35 3.94
CA ASP A 212 -24.09 24.26 3.93
C ASP A 212 -24.66 24.76 2.59
N LEU A 213 -24.14 25.89 2.09
CA LEU A 213 -24.53 26.47 0.81
C LEU A 213 -24.20 25.53 -0.37
N LEU A 214 -23.02 24.90 -0.38
CA LEU A 214 -22.59 23.96 -1.44
C LEU A 214 -23.41 22.66 -1.45
N LEU A 215 -23.71 22.08 -0.28
CA LEU A 215 -24.38 20.78 -0.18
C LEU A 215 -25.90 20.86 -0.31
N GLU A 216 -26.51 21.96 0.08
CA GLU A 216 -27.96 22.17 -0.05
C GLU A 216 -28.35 22.89 -1.34
N GLY A 217 -27.44 23.66 -1.97
CA GLY A 217 -27.74 24.42 -3.19
C GLY A 217 -28.77 25.52 -2.98
N CYS A 218 -28.89 26.01 -1.74
CA CYS A 218 -29.87 27.00 -1.32
C CYS A 218 -29.47 28.43 -1.73
N SER A 219 -30.41 29.38 -1.68
CA SER A 219 -30.05 30.79 -1.80
C SER A 219 -29.40 31.29 -0.50
N LEU A 220 -28.54 32.31 -0.61
CA LEU A 220 -27.86 32.93 0.54
C LEU A 220 -28.84 33.36 1.65
N ALA A 221 -30.05 33.78 1.28
CA ALA A 221 -31.10 34.19 2.21
C ALA A 221 -31.64 33.01 3.04
N VAL A 222 -31.73 31.81 2.46
CA VAL A 222 -32.20 30.61 3.19
C VAL A 222 -31.14 30.13 4.17
N VAL A 223 -29.86 30.16 3.75
CA VAL A 223 -28.73 29.79 4.63
C VAL A 223 -28.62 30.74 5.81
N GLU A 224 -28.83 32.04 5.59
CA GLU A 224 -28.91 33.01 6.67
C GLU A 224 -30.04 32.68 7.66
N GLN A 225 -31.26 32.44 7.17
CA GLN A 225 -32.40 32.14 8.03
C GLN A 225 -32.13 30.87 8.85
N MET A 226 -31.53 29.86 8.23
CA MET A 226 -31.15 28.63 8.93
C MET A 226 -30.07 28.89 9.98
N PHE A 227 -29.06 29.71 9.69
CA PHE A 227 -28.05 30.12 10.67
C PHE A 227 -28.66 30.85 11.87
N LEU A 228 -29.56 31.81 11.62
CA LEU A 228 -30.24 32.56 12.69
C LEU A 228 -31.12 31.63 13.54
N ASN A 229 -31.82 30.68 12.92
CA ASN A 229 -32.61 29.69 13.64
C ASN A 229 -31.73 28.77 14.50
N LEU A 230 -30.58 28.31 14.01
CA LEU A 230 -29.64 27.48 14.79
C LEU A 230 -29.09 28.24 15.99
N ARG A 231 -28.79 29.52 15.83
CA ARG A 231 -28.30 30.38 16.92
C ARG A 231 -29.41 30.72 17.92
N MET A 232 -30.64 30.88 17.44
CA MET A 232 -31.83 31.00 18.28
C MET A 232 -32.06 29.72 19.09
N GLU A 233 -31.92 28.54 18.49
CA GLU A 233 -31.95 27.25 19.19
C GLU A 233 -30.84 27.16 20.24
N SER A 234 -29.60 27.56 19.94
CA SER A 234 -28.51 27.62 20.93
C SER A 234 -28.84 28.55 22.10
N LEU A 235 -29.42 29.72 21.82
CA LEU A 235 -29.85 30.65 22.86
C LEU A 235 -30.94 30.04 23.73
N HIS A 236 -31.94 29.40 23.12
CA HIS A 236 -32.97 28.67 23.85
C HIS A 236 -32.37 27.55 24.71
N GLN A 237 -31.43 26.78 24.18
CA GLN A 237 -30.73 25.74 24.95
C GLN A 237 -29.93 26.32 26.13
N ILE A 238 -29.23 27.44 25.96
CA ILE A 238 -28.50 28.11 27.06
C ILE A 238 -29.47 28.66 28.13
N LEU A 239 -30.65 29.10 27.72
CA LEU A 239 -31.71 29.60 28.62
C LEU A 239 -32.50 28.47 29.31
N GLU A 240 -32.62 27.30 28.68
CA GLU A 240 -33.33 26.12 29.21
C GLU A 240 -32.44 25.20 30.06
N TYR A 241 -31.11 25.20 29.86
CA TYR A 241 -30.15 24.48 30.70
C TYR A 241 -30.03 25.15 32.09
N ASP A 242 -31.03 24.90 32.91
CA ASP A 242 -31.10 25.30 34.30
C ASP A 242 -30.66 24.11 35.17
N HIS A 243 -29.71 24.33 36.11
CA HIS A 243 -29.50 23.62 37.38
C HIS A 243 -28.10 23.83 38.01
N GLN A 244 -27.09 24.39 37.32
CA GLN A 244 -25.74 24.55 37.92
C GLN A 244 -24.96 25.85 37.61
N THR A 245 -25.31 26.60 36.57
CA THR A 245 -24.61 27.85 36.21
C THR A 245 -25.28 29.07 36.82
N SER A 246 -24.49 30.06 37.22
CA SER A 246 -25.07 31.29 37.78
C SER A 246 -25.87 32.04 36.70
N ILE A 247 -27.03 32.57 37.05
CA ILE A 247 -27.89 33.37 36.14
C ILE A 247 -27.08 34.50 35.47
N LYS A 248 -26.11 35.06 36.18
CA LYS A 248 -25.19 36.08 35.65
C LYS A 248 -24.29 35.55 34.52
N GLU A 249 -23.79 34.32 34.62
CA GLU A 249 -22.99 33.68 33.57
C GLU A 249 -23.87 33.31 32.37
N GLN A 250 -25.09 32.82 32.59
CA GLN A 250 -26.05 32.55 31.51
C GLN A 250 -26.39 33.82 30.71
N ILE A 251 -26.64 34.95 31.40
CA ILE A 251 -26.87 36.24 30.74
C ILE A 251 -25.61 36.73 30.02
N CYS A 252 -24.42 36.54 30.60
CA CYS A 252 -23.17 36.93 29.94
C CYS A 252 -22.91 36.09 28.68
N LEU A 253 -23.16 34.78 28.73
CA LEU A 253 -23.01 33.87 27.59
C LEU A 253 -24.03 34.16 26.48
N SER A 254 -25.29 34.44 26.83
CA SER A 254 -26.31 34.79 25.83
C SER A 254 -26.03 36.14 25.16
N LEU A 255 -25.56 37.13 25.92
CA LEU A 255 -25.17 38.44 25.37
C LEU A 255 -23.92 38.33 24.49
N LYS A 256 -22.94 37.50 24.86
CA LYS A 256 -21.79 37.16 24.01
C LYS A 256 -22.22 36.48 22.71
N LEU A 257 -23.12 35.49 22.79
CA LEU A 257 -23.64 34.79 21.62
C LEU A 257 -24.37 35.76 20.68
N LEU A 258 -25.19 36.68 21.20
CA LEU A 258 -25.90 37.68 20.41
C LEU A 258 -24.94 38.70 19.77
N ALA A 259 -23.92 39.17 20.51
CA ALA A 259 -22.89 40.05 19.94
C ALA A 259 -22.10 39.34 18.82
N GLN A 260 -21.75 38.07 19.02
CA GLN A 260 -21.07 37.26 18.02
C GLN A 260 -21.96 36.99 16.80
N THR A 261 -23.24 36.68 16.95
CA THR A 261 -24.13 36.47 15.80
C THR A 261 -24.30 37.73 14.98
N LEU A 262 -24.37 38.90 15.61
CA LEU A 262 -24.41 40.18 14.93
C LEU A 262 -23.09 40.47 14.19
N HIS A 263 -21.95 40.14 14.81
CA HIS A 263 -20.64 40.26 14.17
C HIS A 263 -20.48 39.30 12.97
N PHE A 264 -20.86 38.02 13.11
CA PHE A 264 -20.86 37.06 12.01
C PHE A 264 -21.84 37.43 10.92
N ARG A 265 -23.01 37.94 11.28
CA ARG A 265 -23.98 38.44 10.30
C ARG A 265 -23.37 39.56 9.47
N HIS A 266 -22.69 40.51 10.11
CA HIS A 266 -22.02 41.60 9.41
C HIS A 266 -20.86 41.09 8.53
N ALA A 267 -19.93 40.31 9.10
CA ALA A 267 -18.74 39.84 8.40
C ALA A 267 -19.04 38.82 7.29
N CYS A 268 -20.00 37.92 7.48
CA CYS A 268 -20.32 36.86 6.52
C CYS A 268 -21.32 37.30 5.44
N PHE A 269 -22.12 38.35 5.65
CA PHE A 269 -23.19 38.72 4.72
C PHE A 269 -23.25 40.20 4.31
N ILE A 270 -22.58 41.11 5.02
CA ILE A 270 -22.72 42.57 4.84
C ILE A 270 -21.39 43.24 4.44
N ASP A 271 -20.25 42.54 4.39
CA ASP A 271 -18.96 43.17 4.05
C ASP A 271 -18.90 43.70 2.60
N GLU A 272 -19.35 44.94 2.46
CA GLU A 272 -19.05 45.90 1.41
C GLU A 272 -17.58 46.34 1.51
N ASN A 273 -16.61 45.47 1.24
CA ASN A 273 -15.28 45.97 0.85
C ASN A 273 -15.33 46.32 -0.64
N LYS A 274 -15.69 47.58 -0.92
CA LYS A 274 -15.82 48.21 -2.24
C LYS A 274 -14.49 48.39 -3.01
N ASP A 275 -13.35 47.94 -2.48
CA ASP A 275 -12.03 48.23 -3.05
C ASP A 275 -11.20 46.96 -3.34
N SER A 276 -11.68 46.10 -4.26
CA SER A 276 -10.87 45.25 -5.18
C SER A 276 -11.76 44.24 -5.92
N ASP A 277 -12.09 44.52 -7.19
CA ASP A 277 -12.46 43.65 -8.33
C ASP A 277 -13.26 42.33 -8.20
N SER A 278 -13.87 41.99 -7.06
CA SER A 278 -14.87 40.92 -7.00
C SER A 278 -15.98 41.24 -5.99
N PRO A 279 -17.22 41.52 -6.42
CA PRO A 279 -18.33 41.80 -5.51
C PRO A 279 -18.73 40.51 -4.80
N GLY A 280 -18.55 40.45 -3.48
CA GLY A 280 -18.98 39.29 -2.72
C GLY A 280 -18.61 39.28 -1.24
N ASN A 281 -19.59 38.88 -0.43
CA ASN A 281 -19.46 38.45 0.96
C ASN A 281 -18.30 37.46 1.18
N LEU A 282 -17.72 37.38 2.39
CA LEU A 282 -16.63 36.45 2.73
C LEU A 282 -16.94 34.99 2.35
N VAL A 283 -18.21 34.58 2.50
CA VAL A 283 -18.71 33.26 2.08
C VAL A 283 -18.64 33.12 0.55
N THR A 284 -19.07 34.13 -0.21
CA THR A 284 -18.97 34.11 -1.67
C THR A 284 -17.54 34.24 -2.17
N LYS A 285 -16.63 34.88 -1.41
CA LYS A 285 -15.19 34.89 -1.73
C LYS A 285 -14.55 33.53 -1.49
N LYS A 286 -14.90 32.83 -0.40
CA LYS A 286 -14.47 31.44 -0.18
C LYS A 286 -15.06 30.49 -1.21
N LEU A 287 -16.32 30.68 -1.60
CA LEU A 287 -16.94 29.91 -2.68
C LEU A 287 -16.33 30.22 -4.04
N LEU A 288 -16.02 31.48 -4.36
CA LEU A 288 -15.30 31.86 -5.57
C LEU A 288 -13.84 31.41 -5.55
N ALA A 289 -13.22 31.24 -4.38
CA ALA A 289 -11.89 30.65 -4.25
C ALA A 289 -11.90 29.11 -4.46
N ILE A 290 -13.07 28.47 -4.39
CA ILE A 290 -13.25 27.03 -4.58
C ILE A 290 -13.85 26.72 -5.96
N VAL A 291 -14.72 27.60 -6.48
CA VAL A 291 -15.45 27.46 -7.75
C VAL A 291 -14.85 28.32 -8.86
N GLY A 292 -14.06 29.34 -8.53
CA GLY A 292 -13.41 30.23 -9.50
C GLY A 292 -12.15 29.60 -10.10
N GLY A 293 -11.82 30.04 -11.32
CA GLY A 293 -10.83 29.41 -12.20
C GLY A 293 -9.37 29.33 -11.73
N ASP A 294 -9.07 29.69 -10.47
CA ASP A 294 -7.74 29.62 -9.84
C ASP A 294 -7.70 28.67 -8.62
N ALA A 295 -8.79 27.92 -8.37
CA ALA A 295 -8.84 26.93 -7.29
C ALA A 295 -7.95 25.72 -7.59
N PRO A 296 -7.17 25.21 -6.61
CA PRO A 296 -6.40 23.99 -6.79
C PRO A 296 -7.37 22.85 -7.08
N ARG A 297 -7.12 22.14 -8.19
CA ARG A 297 -7.96 21.05 -8.67
C ARG A 297 -8.24 20.10 -7.51
N SER A 298 -9.48 19.65 -7.35
CA SER A 298 -9.90 18.74 -6.27
C SER A 298 -9.07 17.43 -6.17
N ILE A 299 -8.24 17.13 -7.18
CA ILE A 299 -7.26 16.04 -7.20
C ILE A 299 -5.95 16.37 -6.45
N ASP A 300 -5.52 17.63 -6.36
CA ASP A 300 -4.35 18.03 -5.55
C ASP A 300 -4.64 17.90 -4.05
N LEU A 301 -5.90 18.12 -3.65
CA LEU A 301 -6.35 17.92 -2.26
C LEU A 301 -6.35 16.45 -1.82
N LEU A 302 -6.33 15.51 -2.77
CA LEU A 302 -6.25 14.07 -2.50
C LEU A 302 -4.81 13.55 -2.40
N ASN A 303 -3.78 14.40 -2.54
CA ASN A 303 -2.36 14.00 -2.50
C ASN A 303 -2.06 12.80 -3.44
N LEU A 304 -2.75 12.71 -4.58
CA LEU A 304 -2.58 11.63 -5.57
C LEU A 304 -1.46 11.91 -6.57
N GLN A 305 -0.54 12.84 -6.25
CA GLN A 305 0.64 13.11 -7.09
C GLN A 305 1.58 11.90 -7.19
N ASN A 306 1.48 10.94 -6.26
CA ASN A 306 2.41 9.82 -6.17
C ASN A 306 1.90 8.48 -6.72
N ASP A 307 0.64 8.38 -7.17
CA ASP A 307 0.12 7.10 -7.65
C ASP A 307 -0.05 7.12 -9.17
N SER A 308 0.45 6.08 -9.83
CA SER A 308 0.40 5.84 -11.30
C SER A 308 -1.00 5.93 -11.96
N ILE A 309 -2.00 6.18 -11.13
CA ILE A 309 -3.43 6.33 -11.37
C ILE A 309 -3.76 7.71 -11.94
N TYR A 310 -3.01 8.76 -11.60
CA TYR A 310 -3.24 10.13 -12.10
C TYR A 310 -3.18 10.22 -13.64
N ASN A 311 -2.37 9.37 -14.26
CA ASN A 311 -2.25 9.28 -15.71
C ASN A 311 -3.46 8.64 -16.40
N TYR A 312 -4.31 7.93 -15.66
CA TYR A 312 -5.45 7.18 -16.21
C TYR A 312 -6.82 7.72 -15.78
N ILE A 313 -6.89 8.82 -15.03
CA ILE A 313 -8.16 9.46 -14.66
C ILE A 313 -8.70 10.29 -15.85
N PRO A 314 -9.99 10.17 -16.21
CA PRO A 314 -10.63 10.96 -17.28
C PRO A 314 -10.46 12.46 -17.09
N GLU A 315 -10.32 13.20 -18.19
CA GLU A 315 -10.25 14.67 -18.17
C GLU A 315 -11.45 15.33 -17.48
N ILE A 316 -12.62 14.69 -17.52
CA ILE A 316 -13.84 15.14 -16.83
C ILE A 316 -13.63 15.23 -15.32
N ILE A 317 -12.87 14.31 -14.72
CA ILE A 317 -12.52 14.34 -13.29
C ILE A 317 -11.36 15.32 -13.04
N LYS A 318 -10.43 15.47 -14.00
CA LYS A 318 -9.34 16.47 -13.93
C LYS A 318 -9.82 17.91 -14.00
N GLN A 319 -10.99 18.15 -14.59
CA GLN A 319 -11.60 19.46 -14.74
C GLN A 319 -12.60 19.81 -13.63
N PHE A 320 -12.84 18.91 -12.67
CA PHE A 320 -13.73 19.19 -11.55
C PHE A 320 -13.03 20.14 -10.56
N GLN A 321 -13.50 21.40 -10.57
CA GLN A 321 -13.15 22.45 -9.62
C GLN A 321 -14.12 22.37 -8.43
#